data_AF-A0A4U9IBP5-F1
#
_entry.id   AF-A0A4U9IBP5-F1
#
_cell.length_a   1.000
_cell.length_b   1.000
_cell.length_c   1.000
_cell.angle_alpha   90.00
_cell.angle_beta   90.00
_cell.angle_gamma   90.00
#
_symmetry.space_group_name_H-M   'P 1'
#
loop_
_entity.id
_entity.type
_entity.pdbx_description
1 polymer ?
#
loop_
_entity_poly.entity_id
_entity_poly.type
_entity_poly.pdbx_seq_one_letter_code
_entity_poly.pdbx_strand_id
1 'polypeptide(L)'
;MRHGRVLTLEITSGVVAIAGILIAAWLWLGKRTLVTAVANSAPGRLLGTWWYNAWGFDWLYDMIFVKPFLGIAWLIKRDPLNSLMNTPAILSRFAGKGLLFSENGYLRWYVASMSIGAVVVLALLMVLR
;
A
#
# COMPACT_ATOMS: atom_id res chain seq x y z
N MET A 1 -49.35 -30.07 -16.42
CA MET A 1 -48.40 -30.26 -15.28
C MET A 1 -47.48 -29.06 -14.97
N ARG A 2 -47.38 -28.00 -15.81
CA ARG A 2 -46.62 -26.76 -15.47
C ARG A 2 -47.44 -25.76 -14.63
N HIS A 3 -48.71 -25.51 -14.99
CA HIS A 3 -49.59 -24.55 -14.31
C HIS A 3 -49.75 -24.80 -12.80
N GLY A 4 -49.90 -26.07 -12.37
CA GLY A 4 -50.01 -26.39 -10.94
C GLY A 4 -48.75 -26.10 -10.12
N ARG A 5 -47.56 -26.15 -10.74
CA ARG A 5 -46.28 -25.83 -10.06
C ARG A 5 -46.13 -24.34 -9.82
N VAL A 6 -46.53 -23.53 -10.78
CA VAL A 6 -46.47 -22.05 -10.66
C VAL A 6 -47.42 -21.59 -9.55
N LEU A 7 -48.63 -22.16 -9.51
CA LEU A 7 -49.62 -21.86 -8.47
C LEU A 7 -49.11 -22.26 -7.06
N THR A 8 -48.48 -23.42 -6.90
CA THR A 8 -47.87 -23.81 -5.61
C THR A 8 -46.72 -22.89 -5.21
N LEU A 9 -45.91 -22.41 -6.15
CA LEU A 9 -44.81 -21.48 -5.87
C LEU A 9 -45.34 -20.10 -5.47
N GLU A 10 -46.36 -19.61 -6.16
CA GLU A 10 -47.01 -18.33 -5.85
C GLU A 10 -47.63 -18.35 -4.44
N ILE A 11 -48.40 -19.41 -4.12
CA ILE A 11 -49.00 -19.56 -2.79
C ILE A 11 -47.93 -19.70 -1.71
N THR A 12 -46.88 -20.51 -1.95
CA THR A 12 -45.79 -20.67 -0.99
C THR A 12 -45.03 -19.36 -0.76
N SER A 13 -44.75 -18.61 -1.82
CA SER A 13 -44.06 -17.32 -1.73
C SER A 13 -44.90 -16.27 -0.98
N GLY A 14 -46.21 -16.22 -1.26
CA GLY A 14 -47.16 -15.34 -0.56
C GLY A 14 -47.25 -15.68 0.93
N VAL A 15 -47.35 -16.97 1.27
CA VAL A 15 -47.39 -17.43 2.67
C VAL A 15 -46.08 -17.07 3.40
N VAL A 16 -44.92 -17.27 2.78
CA VAL A 16 -43.62 -16.91 3.37
C VAL A 16 -43.50 -15.40 3.58
N ALA A 17 -43.94 -14.59 2.61
CA ALA A 17 -43.90 -13.13 2.72
C ALA A 17 -44.83 -12.62 3.83
N ILE A 18 -46.08 -13.10 3.89
CA ILE A 18 -47.05 -12.72 4.91
C ILE A 18 -46.56 -13.17 6.29
N ALA A 19 -46.07 -14.41 6.42
CA ALA A 19 -45.50 -14.91 7.67
C ALA A 19 -44.30 -14.07 8.12
N GLY A 20 -43.40 -13.70 7.21
CA GLY A 20 -42.25 -12.84 7.51
C GLY A 20 -42.64 -11.47 8.05
N ILE A 21 -43.63 -10.82 7.43
CA ILE A 21 -44.12 -9.51 7.88
C ILE A 21 -44.81 -9.61 9.24
N LEU A 22 -45.64 -10.64 9.45
CA LEU A 22 -46.31 -10.86 10.74
C LEU A 22 -45.30 -11.13 11.87
N ILE A 23 -44.26 -11.93 11.61
CA ILE A 23 -43.19 -12.20 12.57
C ILE A 23 -42.41 -10.91 12.87
N ALA A 24 -42.05 -10.13 11.85
CA ALA A 24 -41.36 -8.87 12.03
C ALA A 24 -42.19 -7.86 12.84
N ALA A 25 -43.48 -7.74 12.52
CA ALA A 25 -44.42 -6.90 13.26
C ALA A 25 -44.50 -7.33 14.73
N TRP A 26 -44.64 -8.62 15.00
CA TRP A 26 -44.69 -9.15 16.36
C TRP A 26 -43.39 -8.92 17.14
N LEU A 27 -42.23 -9.14 16.50
CA LEU A 27 -40.91 -8.90 17.11
C LEU A 27 -40.68 -7.42 17.47
N TRP A 28 -41.26 -6.48 16.70
CA TRP A 28 -40.91 -5.07 16.76
C TRP A 28 -41.95 -4.17 17.44
N LEU A 29 -43.25 -4.46 17.31
CA LEU A 29 -44.36 -3.70 17.91
C LEU A 29 -44.67 -4.12 19.36
N GLY A 30 -44.26 -5.33 19.77
CA GLY A 30 -44.41 -5.80 21.15
C GLY A 30 -43.31 -5.29 22.10
N LYS A 31 -43.17 -5.93 23.26
CA LYS A 31 -42.01 -5.71 24.14
C LYS A 31 -40.80 -6.36 23.48
N ARG A 32 -39.83 -5.58 23.01
CA ARG A 32 -38.58 -6.05 22.36
C ARG A 32 -37.67 -6.90 23.27
N THR A 33 -38.15 -7.38 24.41
CA THR A 33 -37.39 -8.10 25.44
C THR A 33 -36.75 -9.39 24.92
N LEU A 34 -37.40 -10.13 24.02
CA LEU A 34 -36.82 -11.31 23.39
C LEU A 34 -35.69 -10.94 22.42
N VAL A 35 -35.90 -9.92 21.59
CA VAL A 35 -34.90 -9.43 20.64
C VAL A 35 -33.69 -8.87 21.38
N THR A 36 -33.91 -8.09 22.45
CA THR A 36 -32.82 -7.52 23.25
C THR A 36 -32.13 -8.57 24.12
N ALA A 37 -32.82 -9.60 24.61
CA ALA A 37 -32.19 -10.71 25.32
C ALA A 37 -31.33 -11.56 24.39
N VAL A 38 -31.81 -11.88 23.18
CA VAL A 38 -31.04 -12.61 22.16
C VAL A 38 -29.88 -11.76 21.65
N ALA A 39 -30.09 -10.48 21.38
CA ALA A 39 -29.02 -9.57 20.96
C ALA A 39 -27.96 -9.33 22.05
N ASN A 40 -28.31 -9.44 23.34
CA ASN A 40 -27.36 -9.34 24.45
C ASN A 40 -26.68 -10.68 24.80
N SER A 41 -27.13 -11.80 24.23
CA SER A 41 -26.45 -13.08 24.39
C SER A 41 -25.10 -13.07 23.66
N ALA A 42 -24.11 -13.82 24.17
CA ALA A 42 -22.80 -13.94 23.53
C ALA A 42 -22.87 -14.35 22.03
N PRO A 43 -23.63 -15.37 21.62
CA PRO A 43 -23.76 -15.71 20.20
C PRO A 43 -24.54 -14.66 19.40
N GLY A 44 -25.56 -14.02 19.98
CA GLY A 44 -26.32 -12.97 19.30
C GLY A 44 -25.53 -11.69 19.07
N ARG A 45 -24.63 -11.32 20.01
CA ARG A 45 -23.68 -10.22 19.79
C ARG A 45 -22.67 -10.56 18.71
N LEU A 46 -22.12 -11.78 18.70
CA LEU A 46 -21.15 -12.21 17.68
C LEU A 46 -21.76 -12.23 16.28
N LEU A 47 -22.95 -12.82 16.10
CA LEU A 47 -23.63 -12.84 14.81
C LEU A 47 -24.09 -11.43 14.41
N GLY A 48 -24.56 -10.63 15.38
CA GLY A 48 -24.94 -9.24 15.17
C GLY A 48 -23.77 -8.38 14.69
N THR A 49 -22.61 -8.43 15.34
CA THR A 49 -21.41 -7.71 14.91
C THR A 49 -20.86 -8.25 13.59
N TRP A 50 -20.96 -9.56 13.34
CA TRP A 50 -20.47 -10.15 12.10
C TRP A 50 -21.32 -9.76 10.89
N TRP A 51 -22.66 -9.79 11.01
CA TRP A 51 -23.55 -9.28 9.97
C TRP A 51 -23.49 -7.75 9.82
N TYR A 52 -23.31 -7.01 10.93
CA TYR A 52 -23.17 -5.57 10.89
C TYR A 52 -21.90 -5.12 10.14
N ASN A 53 -20.79 -5.86 10.30
CA ASN A 53 -19.54 -5.61 9.57
C ASN A 53 -19.56 -6.16 8.13
N ALA A 54 -20.73 -6.37 7.53
CA ALA A 54 -20.87 -6.95 6.18
C ALA A 54 -20.03 -8.22 6.00
N TRP A 55 -20.10 -9.13 6.97
CA TRP A 55 -19.31 -10.38 7.03
C TRP A 55 -17.80 -10.21 7.22
N GLY A 56 -17.31 -8.97 7.41
CA GLY A 56 -15.89 -8.62 7.46
C GLY A 56 -15.27 -8.42 6.08
N PHE A 57 -16.07 -8.30 5.01
CA PHE A 57 -15.57 -8.14 3.65
C PHE A 57 -14.84 -6.79 3.46
N ASP A 58 -15.31 -5.73 4.12
CA ASP A 58 -14.64 -4.43 4.12
C ASP A 58 -13.23 -4.52 4.71
N TRP A 59 -13.07 -5.24 5.83
CA TRP A 59 -11.75 -5.47 6.44
C TRP A 59 -10.83 -6.28 5.53
N LEU A 60 -11.37 -7.29 4.86
CA LEU A 60 -10.61 -8.12 3.92
C LEU A 60 -10.13 -7.27 2.74
N TYR A 61 -11.00 -6.43 2.19
CA TYR A 61 -10.68 -5.55 1.09
C TYR A 61 -9.62 -4.52 1.48
N ASP A 62 -9.77 -3.89 2.65
CA ASP A 62 -8.81 -2.93 3.16
C ASP A 62 -7.43 -3.57 3.39
N MET A 63 -7.40 -4.82 3.88
CA MET A 63 -6.16 -5.54 4.12
C MET A 63 -5.46 -5.97 2.83
N ILE A 64 -6.21 -6.52 1.86
CA ILE A 64 -5.65 -7.13 0.66
C ILE A 64 -5.33 -6.09 -0.42
N PHE A 65 -6.11 -5.01 -0.52
CA PHE A 65 -5.98 -4.05 -1.61
C PHE A 65 -5.50 -2.69 -1.11
N VAL A 66 -6.22 -2.08 -0.17
CA VAL A 66 -6.01 -0.68 0.20
C VAL A 66 -4.66 -0.47 0.88
N LYS A 67 -4.37 -1.23 1.93
CA LYS A 67 -3.11 -1.13 2.69
C LYS A 67 -1.87 -1.40 1.83
N PRO A 68 -1.77 -2.49 1.06
CA PRO A 68 -0.59 -2.72 0.23
C PRO A 68 -0.43 -1.68 -0.86
N PHE A 69 -1.52 -1.22 -1.48
CA PHE A 69 -1.46 -0.13 -2.46
C PHE A 69 -0.91 1.17 -1.85
N LEU A 70 -1.43 1.59 -0.70
CA LEU A 70 -0.93 2.75 0.02
C LEU A 70 0.52 2.57 0.48
N GLY A 71 0.91 1.35 0.88
CA GLY A 71 2.27 1.01 1.24
C GLY A 71 3.24 1.19 0.07
N ILE A 72 2.87 0.70 -1.12
CA ILE A 72 3.65 0.89 -2.35
C ILE A 72 3.73 2.38 -2.72
N ALA A 73 2.61 3.11 -2.67
CA ALA A 73 2.58 4.54 -2.95
C ALA A 73 3.47 5.33 -1.98
N TRP A 74 3.46 4.98 -0.69
CA TRP A 74 4.33 5.60 0.30
C TRP A 74 5.81 5.27 0.06
N LEU A 75 6.13 4.03 -0.31
CA LEU A 75 7.49 3.60 -0.62
C LEU A 75 8.08 4.37 -1.81
N ILE A 76 7.29 4.60 -2.85
CA ILE A 76 7.72 5.29 -4.09
C ILE A 76 7.64 6.81 -3.97
N LYS A 77 7.10 7.36 -2.87
CA LYS A 77 6.93 8.82 -2.66
C LYS A 77 8.22 9.64 -2.86
N ARG A 78 9.39 9.06 -2.58
CA ARG A 78 10.70 9.74 -2.73
C ARG A 78 11.32 9.61 -4.13
N ASP A 79 10.56 9.11 -5.10
CA ASP A 79 10.97 8.85 -6.48
C ASP A 79 12.41 8.28 -6.59
N PRO A 80 12.56 6.96 -6.48
CA PRO A 80 13.87 6.31 -6.53
C PRO A 80 14.62 6.61 -7.83
N LEU A 81 13.91 6.88 -8.94
CA LEU A 81 14.53 7.23 -10.21
C LEU A 81 15.16 8.62 -10.17
N ASN A 82 14.48 9.60 -9.57
CA ASN A 82 15.07 10.93 -9.37
C ASN A 82 16.32 10.87 -8.49
N SER A 83 16.33 10.00 -7.46
CA SER A 83 17.53 9.82 -6.65
C SER A 83 18.68 9.19 -7.44
N LEU A 84 18.40 8.19 -8.29
CA LEU A 84 19.38 7.59 -9.19
C LEU A 84 19.92 8.61 -10.20
N MET A 85 19.06 9.42 -10.80
CA MET A 85 19.47 10.46 -11.75
C MET A 85 20.30 11.58 -11.10
N ASN A 86 20.13 11.82 -9.80
CA ASN A 86 20.97 12.78 -9.06
C ASN A 86 22.33 12.21 -8.65
N THR A 87 22.55 10.89 -8.74
CA THR A 87 23.84 10.29 -8.36
C THR A 87 25.03 10.82 -9.16
N PRO A 88 24.98 11.01 -10.50
CA PRO A 88 26.11 11.56 -11.24
C PRO A 88 26.37 13.02 -10.85
N ALA A 89 25.32 13.82 -10.62
CA ALA A 89 25.47 15.21 -10.22
C ALA A 89 26.16 15.35 -8.85
N ILE A 90 25.81 14.48 -7.90
CA ILE A 90 26.45 14.43 -6.59
C ILE A 90 27.91 13.98 -6.73
N LEU A 91 28.18 12.95 -7.53
CA LEU A 91 29.53 12.46 -7.78
C LEU A 91 30.42 13.53 -8.41
N SER A 92 29.93 14.24 -9.44
CA SER A 92 30.65 15.35 -10.07
C SER A 92 30.94 16.49 -9.08
N ARG A 93 29.99 16.81 -8.18
CA ARG A 93 30.21 17.80 -7.12
C ARG A 93 31.28 17.38 -6.12
N PHE A 94 31.27 16.12 -5.69
CA PHE A 94 32.31 15.60 -4.78
C PHE A 94 33.67 15.54 -5.45
N ALA A 95 33.74 15.06 -6.70
CA ALA A 95 34.97 15.08 -7.49
C ALA A 95 35.51 16.51 -7.61
N GLY A 96 34.66 17.48 -7.94
CA GLY A 96 35.04 18.90 -8.01
C GLY A 96 35.60 19.43 -6.69
N LYS A 97 34.95 19.14 -5.56
CA LYS A 97 35.47 19.51 -4.22
C LYS A 97 36.80 18.83 -3.89
N GLY A 98 37.00 17.58 -4.32
CA GLY A 98 38.26 16.87 -4.16
C GLY A 98 39.39 17.50 -4.97
N LEU A 99 39.12 17.89 -6.22
CA LEU A 99 40.08 18.60 -7.07
C LEU A 99 40.44 19.98 -6.49
N LEU A 100 39.45 20.71 -5.97
CA LEU A 100 39.67 21.99 -5.28
C LEU A 100 40.62 21.86 -4.08
N PHE A 101 40.66 20.72 -3.39
CA PHE A 101 41.61 20.50 -2.30
C PHE A 101 43.07 20.42 -2.78
N SER A 102 43.30 20.05 -4.05
CA SER A 102 44.64 20.05 -4.64
C SER A 102 45.15 21.45 -4.96
N GLU A 103 44.29 22.47 -4.97
CA GLU A 103 44.64 23.88 -5.18
C GLU A 103 44.80 24.61 -3.83
N ASN A 104 45.82 24.20 -3.08
CA ASN A 104 46.11 24.69 -1.74
C ASN A 104 47.07 25.91 -1.69
N GLY A 105 47.40 26.49 -2.84
CA GLY A 105 48.21 27.72 -2.94
C GLY A 105 49.70 27.57 -2.63
N TYR A 106 50.18 26.36 -2.33
CA TYR A 106 51.58 26.10 -2.03
C TYR A 106 52.42 25.90 -3.31
N LEU A 107 53.32 26.84 -3.61
CA LEU A 107 54.17 26.78 -4.80
C LEU A 107 54.97 25.47 -4.92
N ARG A 108 55.44 24.91 -3.79
CA ARG A 108 56.16 23.63 -3.74
C ARG A 108 55.31 22.45 -4.24
N TRP A 109 54.00 22.47 -3.97
CA TRP A 109 53.07 21.44 -4.42
C TRP A 109 52.89 21.46 -5.94
N TYR A 110 52.84 22.65 -6.54
CA TYR A 110 52.78 22.79 -8.00
C TYR A 110 54.05 22.31 -8.71
N VAL A 111 55.23 22.60 -8.17
CA VAL A 111 56.49 22.12 -8.76
C VAL A 111 56.58 20.60 -8.68
N ALA A 112 56.17 20.00 -7.56
CA ALA A 112 56.10 18.55 -7.40
C ALA A 112 55.11 17.91 -8.38
N SER A 113 53.91 18.49 -8.53
CA SER A 113 52.88 17.96 -9.43
C SER A 113 53.28 18.05 -10.91
N MET A 114 53.91 19.15 -11.34
CA MET A 114 54.49 19.29 -12.69
C MET A 114 55.56 18.24 -12.97
N SER A 115 56.45 17.99 -11.99
CA SER A 115 57.53 17.01 -12.13
C SER A 115 56.98 15.59 -12.27
N ILE A 116 56.01 15.23 -11.44
CA ILE A 116 55.31 13.93 -11.52
C ILE A 116 54.59 13.81 -12.88
N GLY A 117 53.89 14.86 -13.32
CA GLY A 117 53.21 14.89 -14.62
C GLY A 117 54.16 14.62 -15.79
N ALA A 118 55.35 15.23 -15.79
CA ALA A 118 56.37 15.01 -16.81
C ALA A 118 56.83 13.53 -16.85
N VAL A 119 57.09 12.93 -15.68
CA VAL A 119 57.48 11.52 -15.59
C VAL A 119 56.38 10.60 -16.11
N VAL A 120 55.11 10.87 -15.76
CA VAL A 120 53.96 10.07 -16.24
C VAL A 120 53.83 10.16 -17.76
N VAL A 121 53.96 11.35 -18.34
CA VAL A 121 53.90 11.53 -19.81
C VAL A 121 55.02 10.77 -20.50
N LEU A 122 56.26 10.86 -20.02
CA LEU A 122 57.40 10.12 -20.57
C LEU A 122 57.18 8.60 -20.47
N ALA A 123 56.69 8.11 -19.33
CA ALA A 123 56.38 6.69 -19.15
C ALA A 123 55.28 6.23 -20.12
N LEU A 124 54.22 7.02 -20.28
CA LEU A 124 53.11 6.69 -21.18
C LEU A 124 53.57 6.66 -22.65
N LEU A 125 54.42 7.61 -23.07
CA LEU A 125 55.03 7.63 -24.40
C LEU A 125 55.94 6.42 -24.66
N MET A 126 56.65 5.94 -23.65
CA MET A 126 57.47 4.72 -23.77
C MET A 126 56.64 3.45 -23.85
N VAL A 127 55.47 3.41 -23.19
CA VAL A 127 54.57 2.23 -23.18
C VAL A 127 53.70 2.16 -24.44
N LEU A 128 53.29 3.31 -24.99
CA LEU A 128 52.44 3.38 -26.19
C LEU A 128 53.22 3.32 -27.51
N ARG A 129 54.55 3.37 -27.45
CA ARG A 129 55.48 3.21 -28.56
C ARG A 129 55.79 1.73 -28.79
#